data_AF-A0A2A4JE84-F1
#
_entry.id   AF-A0A2A4JE84-F1
#
_cell.length_a   1.000
_cell.length_b   1.000
_cell.length_c   1.000
_cell.angle_alpha   90.00
_cell.angle_beta   90.00
_cell.angle_gamma   90.00
#
_symmetry.space_group_name_H-M   'P 1'
#
loop_
_entity.id
_entity.type
_entity.pdbx_description
1 polymer ?
#
loop_
_entity_poly.entity_id
_entity_poly.type
_entity_poly.pdbx_seq_one_letter_code
_entity_poly.pdbx_strand_id
1 'polypeptide(L)'
;MDEVFGKKYVLTDSEYFEDYLIYIGVGYFARKIALKLSQTHILTQNEDGTYTFQFISPMASTTVTFTSGVEFEEVKADGVKVKATITIEDNIMTHIQIEENGKTSKHVREFFADKMTVVSLYKQSFGVGYFARKIALKLSQTHILTQNEDGTYTFQFISPMASTTVTFTSGVEFEEVKADGVKVKATITIEDNIMTHIQIEENGKTSKHVREFFADKMTVTTTAEGLDKVVKRYYVVQQ
;
A
#
# COMPACT_ATOMS: atom_id res chain seq x y z
N MET A 1 19.90 -5.61 -6.15
CA MET A 1 19.70 -5.06 -4.80
C MET A 1 21.04 -4.79 -4.11
N ASP A 2 22.11 -5.45 -4.51
CA ASP A 2 23.44 -5.36 -3.89
C ASP A 2 23.96 -3.93 -3.71
N GLU A 3 23.67 -3.04 -4.67
CA GLU A 3 24.05 -1.63 -4.62
C GLU A 3 23.36 -0.80 -3.51
N VAL A 4 22.34 -1.34 -2.84
CA VAL A 4 21.63 -0.64 -1.75
C VAL A 4 22.02 -1.12 -0.36
N PHE A 5 22.66 -2.28 -0.24
CA PHE A 5 23.02 -2.85 1.07
C PHE A 5 24.16 -2.07 1.73
N GLY A 6 24.08 -1.92 3.05
CA GLY A 6 25.05 -1.18 3.86
C GLY A 6 25.00 0.34 3.71
N LYS A 7 24.20 0.89 2.77
CA LYS A 7 24.02 2.33 2.61
C LYS A 7 23.20 2.94 3.74
N LYS A 8 23.53 4.19 4.07
CA LYS A 8 22.83 5.01 5.08
C LYS A 8 21.85 5.94 4.40
N TYR A 9 20.55 5.69 4.59
CA TYR A 9 19.47 6.54 4.09
C TYR A 9 18.98 7.46 5.19
N VAL A 10 19.23 8.75 5.05
CA VAL A 10 18.86 9.77 6.04
C VAL A 10 17.58 10.47 5.62
N LEU A 11 16.66 10.63 6.57
CA LEU A 11 15.40 11.35 6.38
C LEU A 11 15.68 12.78 5.93
N THR A 12 15.00 13.21 4.87
CA THR A 12 15.08 14.59 4.36
C THR A 12 13.74 15.29 4.38
N ASP A 13 12.66 14.57 4.10
CA ASP A 13 11.32 15.15 4.07
C ASP A 13 10.23 14.13 4.45
N SER A 14 9.09 14.64 4.89
CA SER A 14 7.93 13.83 5.26
C SER A 14 6.61 14.57 5.03
N GLU A 15 5.70 13.94 4.28
CA GLU A 15 4.33 14.40 4.12
C GLU A 15 3.40 13.62 5.07
N TYR A 16 2.51 14.31 5.79
CA TYR A 16 1.47 13.71 6.66
C TYR A 16 2.00 12.86 7.84
N PHE A 17 3.27 13.01 8.23
CA PHE A 17 3.83 12.27 9.38
C PHE A 17 3.25 12.72 10.71
N GLU A 18 2.90 14.00 10.87
CA GLU A 18 2.24 14.49 12.09
C GLU A 18 0.85 13.84 12.27
N ASP A 19 0.06 13.70 11.19
CA ASP A 19 -1.23 13.02 11.21
C ASP A 19 -1.10 11.55 11.63
N TYR A 20 -0.07 10.86 11.14
CA TYR A 20 0.25 9.51 11.58
C TYR A 20 0.51 9.45 13.09
N LEU A 21 1.33 10.35 13.62
CA LEU A 21 1.66 10.40 15.05
C LEU A 21 0.43 10.73 15.91
N ILE A 22 -0.46 11.62 15.44
CA ILE A 22 -1.75 11.89 16.10
C ILE A 22 -2.58 10.60 16.16
N TYR A 23 -2.69 9.92 15.03
CA TYR A 23 -3.49 8.71 14.90
C TYR A 23 -3.02 7.60 15.84
N ILE A 24 -1.71 7.38 15.97
CA ILE A 24 -1.16 6.37 16.89
C ILE A 24 -1.13 6.81 18.36
N GLY A 25 -1.75 7.95 18.69
CA GLY A 25 -1.93 8.42 20.05
C GLY A 25 -0.70 9.10 20.66
N VAL A 26 0.29 9.50 19.86
CA VAL A 26 1.48 10.21 20.36
C VAL A 26 1.09 11.62 20.78
N GLY A 27 1.41 12.01 22.03
CA GLY A 27 1.06 13.31 22.60
C GLY A 27 1.74 14.50 21.89
N TYR A 28 1.11 15.68 21.91
CA TYR A 28 1.49 16.88 21.13
C TYR A 28 3.00 17.21 21.17
N PHE A 29 3.58 17.28 22.37
CA PHE A 29 5.01 17.60 22.53
C PHE A 29 5.93 16.54 21.93
N ALA A 30 5.62 15.26 22.12
CA ALA A 30 6.37 14.15 21.53
C ALA A 30 6.29 14.19 19.99
N ARG A 31 5.15 14.58 19.41
CA ARG A 31 5.00 14.75 17.95
C ARG A 31 5.89 15.85 17.39
N LYS A 32 5.90 17.03 18.03
CA LYS A 32 6.73 18.16 17.59
C LYS A 32 8.23 17.87 17.67
N ILE A 33 8.64 17.05 18.64
CA ILE A 33 10.01 16.55 18.70
C ILE A 33 10.25 15.56 17.56
N ALA A 34 9.40 14.54 17.39
CA ALA A 34 9.55 13.50 16.37
C ALA A 34 9.65 14.05 14.93
N LEU A 35 8.95 15.14 14.62
CA LEU A 35 9.02 15.82 13.31
C LEU A 35 10.40 16.42 12.99
N LYS A 36 11.18 16.76 14.03
CA LYS A 36 12.51 17.40 13.89
C LYS A 36 13.66 16.39 13.94
N LEU A 37 13.37 15.12 14.24
CA LEU A 37 14.40 14.11 14.40
C LEU A 37 14.84 13.56 13.04
N SER A 38 16.13 13.62 12.77
CA SER A 38 16.74 12.84 11.71
C SER A 38 16.60 11.35 12.04
N GLN A 39 16.37 10.55 11.00
CA GLN A 39 16.28 9.11 11.11
C GLN A 39 17.11 8.48 10.01
N THR A 40 17.89 7.47 10.35
CA THR A 40 18.76 6.76 9.42
C THR A 40 18.31 5.32 9.30
N HIS A 41 18.20 4.85 8.07
CA HIS A 41 17.86 3.46 7.75
C HIS A 41 19.05 2.79 7.08
N ILE A 42 19.36 1.57 7.50
CA ILE A 42 20.41 0.74 6.92
C ILE A 42 19.85 -0.67 6.75
N LEU A 43 19.93 -1.22 5.55
CA LEU A 43 19.60 -2.60 5.26
C LEU A 43 20.88 -3.32 4.85
N THR A 44 21.17 -4.44 5.48
CA THR A 44 22.35 -5.28 5.19
C THR A 44 21.87 -6.69 4.88
N GLN A 45 22.46 -7.32 3.86
CA GLN A 45 22.35 -8.76 3.65
C GLN A 45 23.57 -9.45 4.28
N ASN A 46 23.31 -10.45 5.12
CA ASN A 46 24.34 -11.21 5.81
C ASN A 46 24.81 -12.39 4.94
N GLU A 47 26.01 -12.90 5.22
CA GLU A 47 26.60 -14.02 4.46
C GLU A 47 25.79 -15.32 4.56
N ASP A 48 25.03 -15.49 5.65
CA ASP A 48 24.15 -16.64 5.89
C ASP A 48 22.79 -16.55 5.18
N GLY A 49 22.58 -15.51 4.37
CA GLY A 49 21.34 -15.26 3.64
C GLY A 49 20.24 -14.58 4.45
N THR A 50 20.48 -14.27 5.73
CA THR A 50 19.58 -13.41 6.52
C THR A 50 19.78 -11.93 6.20
N TYR A 51 18.88 -11.08 6.68
CA TYR A 51 18.97 -9.63 6.54
C TYR A 51 19.02 -8.98 7.91
N THR A 52 19.79 -7.90 8.02
CA THR A 52 19.78 -7.03 9.20
C THR A 52 19.26 -5.65 8.80
N PHE A 53 18.18 -5.22 9.43
CA PHE A 53 17.63 -3.88 9.27
C PHE A 53 17.89 -3.06 10.53
N GLN A 54 18.46 -1.87 10.34
CA GLN A 54 18.72 -0.90 11.39
C GLN A 54 17.90 0.36 11.13
N PHE A 55 17.15 0.77 12.15
CA PHE A 55 16.50 2.06 12.24
C PHE A 55 17.16 2.84 13.37
N ILE A 56 17.77 3.97 13.05
CA ILE A 56 18.53 4.78 14.00
C ILE A 56 17.89 6.16 14.07
N SER A 57 17.58 6.62 15.27
CA SER A 57 17.16 8.01 15.51
C SER A 57 17.68 8.49 16.87
N PRO A 58 17.78 9.81 17.10
CA PRO A 58 18.21 10.34 18.39
C PRO A 58 17.33 9.93 19.58
N MET A 59 16.08 9.55 19.33
CA MET A 59 15.13 9.15 20.38
C MET A 59 15.14 7.64 20.64
N ALA A 60 15.21 6.84 19.58
CA ALA A 60 15.18 5.39 19.67
C ALA A 60 15.86 4.76 18.45
N SER A 61 16.61 3.69 18.69
CA SER A 61 17.24 2.90 17.63
C SER A 61 16.89 1.44 17.81
N THR A 62 16.56 0.75 16.71
CA THR A 62 16.26 -0.68 16.69
C THR A 62 17.10 -1.35 15.63
N THR A 63 17.58 -2.56 15.96
CA THR A 63 18.29 -3.45 15.04
C THR A 63 17.60 -4.79 15.07
N VAL A 64 17.23 -5.28 13.89
CA VAL A 64 16.54 -6.56 13.75
C VAL A 64 17.25 -7.40 12.68
N THR A 65 17.57 -8.64 13.03
CA THR A 65 18.01 -9.66 12.07
C THR A 65 16.86 -10.61 11.80
N PHE A 66 16.56 -10.85 10.53
CA PHE A 66 15.39 -11.60 10.11
C PHE A 66 15.67 -12.41 8.85
N THR A 67 14.89 -13.47 8.67
CA THR A 67 14.79 -14.20 7.41
C THR A 67 13.59 -13.66 6.64
N SER A 68 13.79 -13.31 5.37
CA SER A 68 12.72 -12.75 4.53
C SER A 68 11.50 -13.68 4.50
N GLY A 69 10.33 -13.13 4.81
CA GLY A 69 9.04 -13.85 4.82
C GLY A 69 8.74 -14.68 6.07
N VAL A 70 9.65 -14.73 7.06
CA VAL A 70 9.45 -15.48 8.30
C VAL A 70 8.92 -14.56 9.42
N GLU A 71 7.88 -15.01 10.13
CA GLU A 71 7.34 -14.28 11.29
C GLU A 71 8.28 -14.38 12.50
N PHE A 72 8.43 -13.29 13.25
CA PHE A 72 9.21 -13.22 14.48
C PHE A 72 8.59 -12.25 15.50
N GLU A 73 8.99 -12.33 16.77
CA GLU A 73 8.59 -11.38 17.79
C GLU A 73 9.48 -10.13 17.76
N GLU A 74 8.86 -8.95 17.70
CA GLU A 74 9.55 -7.66 17.72
C GLU A 74 9.06 -6.81 18.88
N VAL A 75 9.98 -6.08 19.52
CA VAL A 75 9.63 -5.03 20.48
C VAL A 75 9.84 -3.69 19.79
N LYS A 76 8.74 -2.95 19.58
CA LYS A 76 8.79 -1.62 18.98
C LYS A 76 9.54 -0.65 19.90
N ALA A 77 9.96 0.49 19.33
CA ALA A 77 10.62 1.57 20.08
C ALA A 77 9.78 2.15 21.24
N ASP A 78 8.44 2.02 21.17
CA ASP A 78 7.50 2.41 22.22
C ASP A 78 7.34 1.33 23.32
N GLY A 79 8.05 0.21 23.23
CA GLY A 79 8.00 -0.91 24.17
C GLY A 79 6.88 -1.93 23.90
N VAL A 80 6.03 -1.71 22.90
CA VAL A 80 4.93 -2.63 22.58
C VAL A 80 5.46 -3.83 21.80
N LYS A 81 5.09 -5.04 22.26
CA LYS A 81 5.38 -6.30 21.58
C LYS A 81 4.46 -6.50 20.39
N VAL A 82 5.02 -6.92 19.26
CA VAL A 82 4.30 -7.19 18.03
C VAL A 82 4.80 -8.49 17.39
N LYS A 83 3.92 -9.13 16.63
CA LYS A 83 4.33 -10.14 15.64
C LYS A 83 4.70 -9.44 14.36
N ALA A 84 5.96 -9.58 13.95
CA ALA A 84 6.49 -8.91 12.79
C ALA A 84 6.79 -9.90 11.66
N THR A 85 6.63 -9.44 10.43
CA THR A 85 7.11 -10.16 9.24
C THR A 85 7.74 -9.14 8.31
N ILE A 86 8.97 -9.42 7.89
CA ILE A 86 9.67 -8.58 6.92
C ILE A 86 9.94 -9.40 5.67
N THR A 87 9.53 -8.88 4.52
CA THR A 87 9.73 -9.51 3.21
C THR A 87 10.53 -8.57 2.31
N ILE A 88 11.55 -9.13 1.68
CA ILE A 88 12.36 -8.47 0.66
C ILE A 88 11.99 -9.04 -0.71
N GLU A 89 11.58 -8.17 -1.62
CA GLU A 89 11.30 -8.49 -3.03
C GLU A 89 11.88 -7.36 -3.89
N ASP A 90 12.82 -7.70 -4.77
CA ASP A 90 13.56 -6.76 -5.62
C ASP A 90 14.26 -5.65 -4.83
N ASN A 91 13.78 -4.40 -4.93
CA ASN A 91 14.28 -3.25 -4.19
C ASN A 91 13.30 -2.81 -3.07
N ILE A 92 12.30 -3.63 -2.76
CA ILE A 92 11.21 -3.30 -1.84
C ILE A 92 11.30 -4.17 -0.58
N MET A 93 11.37 -3.50 0.56
CA MET A 93 11.21 -4.11 1.88
C MET A 93 9.82 -3.79 2.42
N THR A 94 9.03 -4.84 2.66
CA THR A 94 7.75 -4.74 3.37
C THR A 94 7.92 -5.20 4.80
N HIS A 95 7.62 -4.35 5.77
CA HIS A 95 7.62 -4.67 7.20
C HIS A 95 6.21 -4.53 7.75
N ILE A 96 5.65 -5.65 8.21
CA ILE A 96 4.31 -5.73 8.80
C ILE A 96 4.47 -6.02 10.28
N GLN A 97 3.72 -5.33 11.13
CA GLN A 97 3.71 -5.52 12.58
C GLN A 97 2.26 -5.60 13.05
N ILE A 98 1.95 -6.64 13.82
CA ILE A 98 0.61 -6.91 14.35
C ILE A 98 0.69 -6.90 15.87
N GLU A 99 -0.06 -5.99 16.51
CA GLU A 99 -0.23 -5.94 17.97
C GLU A 99 -1.25 -6.99 18.44
N GLU A 100 -1.19 -7.39 19.71
CA GLU A 100 -2.14 -8.35 20.31
C GLU A 100 -3.60 -7.91 20.19
N ASN A 101 -3.85 -6.59 20.20
CA ASN A 101 -5.18 -6.01 20.05
C ASN A 101 -5.68 -5.96 18.58
N GLY A 102 -4.93 -6.52 17.63
CA GLY A 102 -5.27 -6.56 16.21
C GLY A 102 -4.95 -5.29 15.41
N LYS A 103 -4.36 -4.25 16.03
CA LYS A 103 -3.81 -3.10 15.30
C LYS A 103 -2.64 -3.55 14.46
N THR A 104 -2.61 -3.10 13.20
CA THR A 104 -1.58 -3.48 12.25
C THR A 104 -0.91 -2.24 11.65
N SER A 105 0.41 -2.19 11.72
CA SER A 105 1.23 -1.24 10.98
C SER A 105 1.94 -1.94 9.81
N LYS A 106 2.00 -1.25 8.67
CA LYS A 106 2.78 -1.66 7.50
C LYS A 106 3.69 -0.53 7.08
N HIS A 107 4.98 -0.81 6.97
CA HIS A 107 5.97 0.08 6.41
C HIS A 107 6.52 -0.55 5.13
N VAL A 108 6.33 0.12 4.00
CA VAL A 108 6.91 -0.28 2.71
C VAL A 108 8.05 0.67 2.41
N ARG A 109 9.25 0.14 2.28
CA ARG A 109 10.45 0.89 1.92
C ARG A 109 10.92 0.47 0.55
N GLU A 110 11.14 1.44 -0.32
CA GLU A 110 11.71 1.20 -1.64
C GLU A 110 13.08 1.85 -1.71
N PHE A 111 14.09 1.05 -2.02
CA PHE A 111 15.48 1.46 -2.04
C PHE A 111 15.95 1.75 -3.46
N PHE A 112 16.66 2.86 -3.62
CA PHE A 112 17.35 3.25 -4.85
C PHE A 112 18.81 3.57 -4.52
N ALA A 113 19.65 3.69 -5.55
CA ALA A 113 21.08 3.92 -5.35
C ALA A 113 21.40 5.21 -4.58
N ASP A 114 20.56 6.24 -4.71
CA ASP A 114 20.74 7.61 -4.22
C ASP A 114 19.67 8.05 -3.19
N LYS A 115 18.55 7.32 -3.09
CA LYS A 115 17.41 7.67 -2.24
C LYS A 115 16.65 6.46 -1.73
N MET A 116 15.81 6.67 -0.71
CA MET A 116 14.82 5.70 -0.27
C MET A 116 13.47 6.39 -0.11
N THR A 117 12.38 5.70 -0.44
CA THR A 117 11.03 6.15 -0.10
C THR A 117 10.44 5.24 0.96
N VAL A 118 9.58 5.79 1.83
CA VAL A 118 8.86 5.00 2.83
C VAL A 118 7.40 5.39 2.81
N VAL A 119 6.53 4.39 2.65
CA VAL A 119 5.08 4.54 2.80
C VAL A 119 4.67 3.81 4.07
N SER A 120 4.09 4.54 5.01
CA SER A 120 3.60 3.98 6.27
C SER A 120 2.08 3.97 6.27
N LEU A 121 1.52 2.81 6.59
CA LEU A 121 0.08 2.56 6.66
C LEU A 121 -0.22 2.03 8.04
N TYR A 122 -1.25 2.58 8.67
CA TYR A 122 -1.75 2.12 9.94
C TYR A 122 -3.25 1.90 9.80
N LYS A 123 -3.72 0.71 10.19
CA LYS A 123 -5.16 0.42 10.22
C LYS A 123 -5.52 -0.46 11.42
N GLN A 124 -6.69 -0.20 11.98
CA GLN A 124 -7.31 -1.07 12.96
C GLN A 124 -7.96 -2.23 12.19
N SER A 125 -7.47 -3.46 12.39
CA SER A 125 -7.89 -4.72 11.73
C SER A 125 -7.56 -4.85 10.24
N PHE A 126 -6.83 -5.92 9.85
CA PHE A 126 -7.30 -6.97 8.93
C PHE A 126 -6.33 -8.17 9.00
N GLY A 127 -6.87 -9.39 9.11
CA GLY A 127 -6.10 -10.63 9.21
C GLY A 127 -5.20 -10.90 7.99
N VAL A 128 -4.25 -11.83 8.19
CA VAL A 128 -3.15 -12.25 7.30
C VAL A 128 -3.55 -12.41 5.82
N GLY A 129 -4.80 -12.78 5.51
CA GLY A 129 -5.33 -12.89 4.14
C GLY A 129 -5.33 -11.61 3.31
N TYR A 130 -5.36 -10.42 3.94
CA TYR A 130 -5.28 -9.14 3.22
C TYR A 130 -3.90 -8.88 2.62
N PHE A 131 -2.83 -9.44 3.22
CA PHE A 131 -1.48 -9.26 2.74
C PHE A 131 -1.18 -10.11 1.50
N ALA A 132 -1.75 -11.32 1.41
CA ALA A 132 -1.76 -12.09 0.17
C ALA A 132 -2.45 -11.33 -0.98
N ARG A 133 -3.55 -10.61 -0.71
CA ARG A 133 -4.21 -9.71 -1.69
C ARG A 133 -3.36 -8.51 -2.12
N LYS A 134 -2.34 -8.12 -1.34
CA LYS A 134 -1.48 -6.96 -1.66
C LYS A 134 -0.20 -7.33 -2.39
N ILE A 135 0.26 -8.58 -2.31
CA ILE A 135 1.25 -9.13 -3.26
C ILE A 135 0.65 -9.15 -4.67
N ALA A 136 -0.67 -9.43 -4.78
CA ALA A 136 -1.38 -9.34 -6.05
C ALA A 136 -1.41 -7.92 -6.67
N LEU A 137 -1.25 -6.86 -5.86
CA LEU A 137 -1.20 -5.48 -6.33
C LEU A 137 0.13 -5.11 -7.02
N LYS A 138 1.16 -5.97 -6.93
CA LYS A 138 2.39 -5.87 -7.74
C LYS A 138 2.27 -6.59 -9.09
N LEU A 139 1.17 -7.29 -9.34
CA LEU A 139 0.92 -7.93 -10.61
C LEU A 139 0.32 -6.89 -11.56
N SER A 140 0.89 -6.76 -12.77
CA SER A 140 0.36 -5.86 -13.79
C SER A 140 -1.09 -6.25 -14.11
N GLN A 141 -2.02 -5.36 -13.80
CA GLN A 141 -3.43 -5.49 -14.13
C GLN A 141 -3.72 -4.79 -15.45
N THR A 142 -4.31 -5.50 -16.41
CA THR A 142 -4.65 -4.97 -17.73
C THR A 142 -6.11 -4.57 -17.76
N HIS A 143 -6.38 -3.34 -18.20
CA HIS A 143 -7.72 -2.81 -18.39
C HIS A 143 -7.93 -2.59 -19.88
N ILE A 144 -8.95 -3.22 -20.45
CA ILE A 144 -9.29 -3.07 -21.87
C ILE A 144 -10.73 -2.58 -21.94
N LEU A 145 -10.93 -1.42 -22.56
CA LEU A 145 -12.27 -0.91 -22.88
C LEU A 145 -12.42 -0.89 -24.40
N THR A 146 -13.42 -1.62 -24.89
CA THR A 146 -13.76 -1.69 -26.31
C THR A 146 -15.16 -1.16 -26.51
N GLN A 147 -15.34 -0.22 -27.44
CA GLN A 147 -16.67 0.16 -27.92
C GLN A 147 -17.07 -0.81 -29.04
N ASN A 148 -18.24 -1.43 -28.91
CA ASN A 148 -18.79 -2.37 -29.86
C ASN A 148 -19.56 -1.63 -30.97
N GLU A 149 -19.73 -2.26 -32.13
CA GLU A 149 -20.44 -1.67 -33.28
C GLU A 149 -21.92 -1.34 -32.98
N ASP A 150 -22.53 -2.03 -32.03
CA ASP A 150 -23.91 -1.83 -31.59
C ASP A 150 -24.08 -0.67 -30.56
N GLY A 151 -22.99 0.04 -30.25
CA GLY A 151 -22.98 1.15 -29.29
C GLY A 151 -22.85 0.73 -27.83
N THR A 152 -22.76 -0.57 -27.53
CA THR A 152 -22.40 -1.07 -26.20
C THR A 152 -20.89 -1.01 -25.96
N TYR A 153 -20.46 -1.22 -24.72
CA TYR A 153 -19.06 -1.28 -24.34
C TYR A 153 -18.74 -2.62 -23.71
N THR A 154 -17.57 -3.16 -24.03
CA THR A 154 -17.00 -4.31 -23.33
C THR A 154 -15.78 -3.86 -22.53
N PHE A 155 -15.86 -4.02 -21.22
CA PHE A 155 -14.76 -3.75 -20.30
C PHE A 155 -14.19 -5.07 -19.76
N GLN A 156 -12.87 -5.23 -19.89
CA GLN A 156 -12.13 -6.36 -19.35
C GLN A 156 -11.15 -5.87 -18.29
N PHE A 157 -11.20 -6.51 -17.13
CA PHE A 157 -10.22 -6.37 -16.08
C PHE A 157 -9.48 -7.70 -15.95
N ILE A 158 -8.19 -7.71 -16.25
CA ILE A 158 -7.35 -8.91 -16.24
C ILE A 158 -6.27 -8.71 -15.19
N SER A 159 -6.21 -9.59 -14.20
CA SER A 159 -5.12 -9.68 -13.25
C SER A 159 -4.75 -11.15 -13.04
N PRO A 160 -3.54 -11.49 -12.57
CA PRO A 160 -3.20 -12.89 -12.38
C PRO A 160 -3.92 -13.57 -11.21
N MET A 161 -4.72 -12.82 -10.43
CA MET A 161 -5.58 -13.39 -9.38
C MET A 161 -7.04 -13.58 -9.81
N ALA A 162 -7.53 -12.75 -10.72
CA ALA A 162 -8.90 -12.80 -11.22
C ALA A 162 -9.01 -12.00 -12.52
N SER A 163 -9.79 -12.50 -13.46
CA SER A 163 -10.15 -11.79 -14.69
C SER A 163 -11.67 -11.71 -14.80
N THR A 164 -12.19 -10.52 -15.11
CA THR A 164 -13.61 -10.28 -15.34
C THR A 164 -13.81 -9.59 -16.68
N THR A 165 -14.93 -9.90 -17.34
CA THR A 165 -15.36 -9.25 -18.58
C THR A 165 -16.82 -8.90 -18.42
N VAL A 166 -17.16 -7.65 -18.73
CA VAL A 166 -18.53 -7.15 -18.69
C VAL A 166 -18.85 -6.41 -19.97
N THR A 167 -19.99 -6.74 -20.56
CA THR A 167 -20.57 -5.95 -21.65
C THR A 167 -21.75 -5.16 -21.08
N PHE A 168 -21.76 -3.86 -21.31
CA PHE A 168 -22.73 -2.95 -20.70
C PHE A 168 -23.11 -1.82 -21.67
N THR A 169 -24.27 -1.23 -21.42
CA THR A 169 -24.69 0.03 -22.03
C THR A 169 -24.36 1.17 -21.07
N SER A 170 -23.68 2.21 -21.56
CA SER A 170 -23.30 3.36 -20.72
C SER A 170 -24.52 3.97 -20.02
N GLY A 171 -24.42 4.15 -18.71
CA GLY A 171 -25.46 4.73 -17.85
C GLY A 171 -26.60 3.78 -17.46
N VAL A 172 -26.58 2.52 -17.89
CA VAL A 172 -27.61 1.53 -17.55
C VAL A 172 -27.16 0.68 -16.37
N GLU A 173 -28.04 0.53 -15.37
CA GLU A 173 -27.81 -0.34 -14.21
C GLU A 173 -27.88 -1.82 -14.61
N PHE A 174 -26.98 -2.64 -14.08
CA PHE A 174 -27.00 -4.09 -14.25
C PHE A 174 -26.49 -4.81 -12.99
N GLU A 175 -26.76 -6.11 -12.89
CA GLU A 175 -26.22 -6.95 -11.81
C GLU A 175 -24.79 -7.39 -12.14
N GLU A 176 -23.86 -7.14 -11.23
CA GLU A 176 -22.46 -7.54 -11.35
C GLU A 176 -22.10 -8.46 -10.18
N VAL A 177 -21.34 -9.51 -10.47
CA VAL A 177 -20.72 -10.36 -9.45
C VAL A 177 -19.24 -10.00 -9.37
N LYS A 178 -18.81 -9.46 -8.23
CA LYS A 178 -17.41 -9.14 -7.96
C LYS A 178 -16.56 -10.41 -7.98
N ALA A 179 -15.25 -10.26 -8.17
CA ALA A 179 -14.31 -11.39 -8.18
C ALA A 179 -14.29 -12.22 -6.87
N ASP A 180 -14.77 -11.65 -5.76
CA ASP A 180 -14.93 -12.33 -4.47
C ASP A 180 -16.31 -13.00 -4.29
N GLY A 181 -17.16 -13.01 -5.33
CA GLY A 181 -18.47 -13.63 -5.34
C GLY A 181 -19.61 -12.74 -4.83
N VAL A 182 -19.32 -11.52 -4.37
CA VAL A 182 -20.35 -10.59 -3.88
C VAL A 182 -21.15 -10.02 -5.05
N LYS A 183 -22.49 -10.10 -4.96
CA LYS A 183 -23.40 -9.47 -5.92
C LYS A 183 -23.57 -7.99 -5.61
N VAL A 184 -23.50 -7.16 -6.64
CA VAL A 184 -23.71 -5.71 -6.55
C VAL A 184 -24.58 -5.22 -7.69
N LYS A 185 -25.24 -4.08 -7.46
CA LYS A 185 -25.80 -3.27 -8.54
C LYS A 185 -24.71 -2.36 -9.07
N ALA A 186 -24.40 -2.48 -10.34
CA ALA A 186 -23.37 -1.70 -10.99
C ALA A 186 -23.97 -0.74 -12.01
N THR A 187 -23.39 0.44 -12.11
CA THR A 187 -23.65 1.38 -13.21
C THR A 187 -22.31 1.85 -13.74
N ILE A 188 -22.11 1.73 -15.04
CA ILE A 188 -20.91 2.22 -15.71
C ILE A 188 -21.31 3.30 -16.69
N THR A 189 -20.74 4.50 -16.53
CA THR A 189 -20.94 5.63 -17.43
C THR A 189 -19.63 5.97 -18.12
N ILE A 190 -19.67 6.14 -19.43
CA ILE A 190 -18.58 6.63 -20.27
C ILE A 190 -18.91 8.05 -20.70
N GLU A 191 -18.04 9.00 -20.34
CA GLU A 191 -18.08 10.40 -20.76
C GLU A 191 -16.67 10.78 -21.23
N ASP A 192 -16.54 11.13 -22.52
CA ASP A 192 -15.25 11.40 -23.17
C ASP A 192 -14.22 10.30 -22.92
N ASN A 193 -13.13 10.63 -22.21
CA ASN A 193 -12.06 9.71 -21.85
C ASN A 193 -12.22 9.15 -20.43
N ILE A 194 -13.36 9.37 -19.77
CA ILE A 194 -13.61 8.99 -18.38
C ILE A 194 -14.67 7.89 -18.32
N MET A 195 -14.29 6.77 -17.69
CA MET A 195 -15.21 5.72 -17.28
C MET A 195 -15.45 5.82 -15.77
N THR A 196 -16.69 6.08 -15.39
CA THR A 196 -17.14 6.01 -14.00
C THR A 196 -17.88 4.72 -13.76
N HIS A 197 -17.39 3.87 -12.86
CA HIS A 197 -18.01 2.62 -12.46
C HIS A 197 -18.41 2.71 -10.99
N ILE A 198 -19.71 2.75 -10.74
CA ILE A 198 -20.31 2.78 -9.41
C ILE A 198 -20.86 1.40 -9.10
N GLN A 199 -20.56 0.90 -7.91
CA GLN A 199 -21.09 -0.35 -7.40
C GLN A 199 -21.76 -0.11 -6.05
N ILE A 200 -22.96 -0.63 -5.89
CA ILE A 200 -23.76 -0.53 -4.68
C ILE A 200 -24.02 -1.95 -4.18
N GLU A 201 -23.53 -2.26 -2.98
CA GLU A 201 -23.80 -3.52 -2.28
C GLU A 201 -25.20 -3.52 -1.67
N GLU A 202 -25.73 -4.70 -1.34
CA GLU A 202 -27.07 -4.87 -0.75
C GLU A 202 -27.25 -4.11 0.58
N ASN A 203 -26.15 -3.91 1.32
CA ASN A 203 -26.11 -3.14 2.57
C ASN A 203 -26.05 -1.62 2.37
N GLY A 204 -26.13 -1.12 1.13
CA GLY A 204 -26.09 0.30 0.77
C GLY A 204 -24.68 0.88 0.62
N LYS A 205 -23.63 0.12 0.92
CA LYS A 205 -22.25 0.58 0.77
C LYS A 205 -21.94 0.83 -0.70
N THR A 206 -21.41 2.01 -0.98
CA THR A 206 -21.08 2.44 -2.34
C THR A 206 -19.57 2.47 -2.57
N SER A 207 -19.12 1.93 -3.68
CA SER A 207 -17.77 2.11 -4.22
C SER A 207 -17.82 2.76 -5.59
N LYS A 208 -16.93 3.73 -5.83
CA LYS A 208 -16.79 4.44 -7.10
C LYS A 208 -15.37 4.27 -7.62
N HIS A 209 -15.26 3.83 -8.87
CA HIS A 209 -14.01 3.73 -9.62
C HIS A 209 -14.09 4.67 -10.81
N VAL A 210 -13.25 5.69 -10.83
CA VAL A 210 -13.11 6.60 -11.97
C VAL A 210 -11.82 6.23 -12.69
N ARG A 211 -11.94 5.87 -13.97
CA ARG A 211 -10.81 5.56 -14.84
C ARG A 211 -10.76 6.61 -15.93
N GLU A 212 -9.63 7.29 -16.05
CA GLU A 212 -9.40 8.27 -17.11
C GLU A 212 -8.34 7.71 -18.06
N PHE A 213 -8.71 7.61 -19.33
CA PHE A 213 -7.89 7.03 -20.39
C PHE A 213 -7.14 8.13 -21.14
N PHE A 214 -5.86 7.89 -21.40
CA PHE A 214 -4.99 8.71 -22.25
C PHE A 214 -4.31 7.80 -23.28
N ALA A 215 -3.68 8.40 -24.29
CA ALA A 215 -3.02 7.63 -25.35
C ALA A 215 -1.88 6.72 -24.83
N ASP A 216 -1.20 7.15 -23.76
CA ASP A 216 0.00 6.50 -23.21
C ASP A 216 -0.20 5.93 -21.79
N LYS A 217 -1.31 6.27 -21.12
CA LYS A 217 -1.54 5.90 -19.73
C LYS A 217 -3.02 5.89 -19.36
N MET A 218 -3.33 5.28 -18.21
CA MET A 218 -4.64 5.36 -17.59
C MET A 218 -4.45 5.76 -16.13
N THR A 219 -5.27 6.69 -15.62
CA THR A 219 -5.34 6.98 -14.19
C THR A 219 -6.57 6.28 -13.61
N VAL A 220 -6.45 5.72 -12.40
CA VAL A 220 -7.57 5.08 -11.70
C VAL A 220 -7.70 5.68 -10.31
N THR A 221 -8.84 6.30 -10.05
CA THR A 221 -9.21 6.84 -8.74
C THR A 221 -10.34 5.98 -8.16
N THR A 222 -10.09 5.35 -7.02
CA THR A 222 -11.10 4.55 -6.31
C THR A 222 -11.45 5.21 -5.00
N THR A 223 -12.73 5.48 -4.79
CA THR A 223 -13.27 5.92 -3.50
C THR A 223 -14.28 4.92 -2.98
N ALA A 224 -14.23 4.67 -1.67
CA ALA A 224 -15.18 3.84 -0.95
C ALA A 224 -15.50 4.53 0.37
N GLU A 225 -16.75 4.45 0.80
CA GLU A 225 -17.22 5.08 2.02
C GLU A 225 -16.46 4.50 3.25
N GLY A 226 -15.79 5.38 4.02
CA GLY A 226 -15.10 5.03 5.29
C GLY A 226 -13.57 4.87 5.28
N LEU A 227 -12.83 5.40 4.30
CA LEU A 227 -11.35 5.28 4.24
C LEU A 227 -10.68 6.62 3.95
N ASP A 228 -9.67 7.07 4.73
CA ASP A 228 -8.85 8.19 4.23
C ASP A 228 -7.39 8.32 4.73
N LYS A 229 -6.48 8.37 3.75
CA LYS A 229 -5.07 8.83 3.71
C LYS A 229 -3.90 7.82 3.81
N VAL A 230 -2.88 8.10 2.99
CA VAL A 230 -1.61 7.36 2.82
C VAL A 230 -0.45 8.33 3.07
N VAL A 231 0.47 7.95 3.97
CA VAL A 231 1.61 8.80 4.39
C VAL A 231 2.87 8.42 3.62
N LYS A 232 3.59 9.41 3.07
CA LYS A 232 4.80 9.23 2.26
C LYS A 232 5.98 9.98 2.88
N ARG A 233 7.17 9.37 2.91
CA ARG A 233 8.42 9.97 3.44
C ARG A 233 9.57 9.73 2.45
N TYR A 234 10.46 10.71 2.32
CA TYR A 234 11.58 10.71 1.36
C TYR A 234 12.95 10.83 2.07
N TYR A 235 13.92 10.09 1.57
CA TYR A 235 15.25 9.93 2.17
C TYR A 235 16.33 10.01 1.09
N VAL A 236 17.51 10.53 1.42
CA VAL A 236 18.69 10.57 0.52
C VAL A 236 19.86 9.80 1.12
N VAL A 237 20.78 9.34 0.26
CA VAL A 237 22.02 8.67 0.68
C VAL A 237 23.02 9.70 1.20
N GLN A 238 23.54 9.49 2.42
CA GLN A 238 24.72 10.22 2.90
C GLN A 238 25.98 9.52 2.39
N GLN A 239 26.83 10.28 1.68
CA GLN A 239 28.20 9.90 1.32
C GLN A 239 29.12 9.96 2.54
#